data_AF-A0A536VTC7-F1
#
_entry.id   AF-A0A536VTC7-F1
#
_cell.length_a   1.000
_cell.length_b   1.000
_cell.length_c   1.000
_cell.angle_alpha   90.00
_cell.angle_beta   90.00
_cell.angle_gamma   90.00
#
_symmetry.space_group_name_H-M   'P 1'
#
loop_
_entity.id
_entity.type
_entity.pdbx_description
1 polymer ?
#
loop_
_entity_poly.entity_id
_entity_poly.type
_entity_poly.pdbx_seq_one_letter_code
_entity_poly.pdbx_strand_id
1 'polypeptide(L)'
;MSFAASGADPNKVLHVALVAPETGFDPQAASDLYSTYVDREIFDPLYKYDYLARPYKVIANTAAALPDISADGLTWTIKLRPGIYFSDDPAFKGSKRELSAADYVY
;
A
#
# COMPACT_ATOMS: atom_id res chain seq x y z
N MET A 1 -33.82 12.31 -2.14
CA MET A 1 -32.91 13.48 -2.02
C MET A 1 -31.49 12.93 -1.89
N SER A 2 -30.61 13.27 -2.81
CA SER A 2 -29.19 12.92 -2.72
C SER A 2 -28.50 14.03 -1.95
N PHE A 3 -27.81 13.69 -0.86
CA PHE A 3 -26.95 14.65 -0.17
C PHE A 3 -25.69 14.80 -1.01
N ALA A 4 -25.45 15.98 -1.58
CA ALA A 4 -24.14 16.30 -2.14
C ALA A 4 -23.12 16.23 -1.00
N ALA A 5 -22.15 15.33 -1.11
CA ALA A 5 -21.05 15.27 -0.16
C ALA A 5 -20.27 16.58 -0.26
N SER A 6 -20.25 17.36 0.82
CA SER A 6 -19.26 18.42 0.98
C SER A 6 -17.88 17.78 0.81
N GLY A 7 -17.05 18.34 -0.07
CA GLY A 7 -15.69 17.84 -0.29
C GLY A 7 -14.94 17.70 1.04
N ALA A 8 -14.15 16.64 1.18
CA ALA A 8 -13.34 16.43 2.36
C ALA A 8 -12.38 17.63 2.53
N ASP A 9 -12.34 18.21 3.74
CA ASP A 9 -11.37 19.25 4.08
C ASP A 9 -9.95 18.66 3.97
N PRO A 10 -9.07 19.20 3.09
CA PRO A 10 -7.71 18.69 2.93
C PRO A 10 -6.84 18.90 4.18
N ASN A 11 -7.25 19.77 5.11
CA ASN A 11 -6.56 20.00 6.38
C ASN A 11 -7.14 19.17 7.52
N LYS A 12 -8.00 18.19 7.23
CA LYS A 12 -8.61 17.36 8.26
C LYS A 12 -7.54 16.52 8.96
N VAL A 13 -7.49 16.64 10.29
CA VAL A 13 -6.57 15.87 11.14
C VAL A 13 -7.34 14.76 11.85
N LEU A 14 -6.81 13.54 11.79
CA LEU A 14 -7.27 12.41 12.59
C LEU A 14 -6.24 12.15 13.71
N HIS A 15 -6.69 12.22 14.96
CA HIS A 15 -5.89 11.82 16.11
C HIS A 15 -6.20 10.35 16.46
N VAL A 16 -5.18 9.49 16.42
CA VAL A 16 -5.29 8.06 16.73
C VAL A 16 -4.44 7.75 17.96
N ALA A 17 -5.03 7.09 18.95
CA ALA A 17 -4.30 6.63 20.14
C ALA A 17 -3.82 5.19 19.94
N LEU A 18 -2.52 4.96 20.14
CA LEU A 18 -1.91 3.62 20.20
C LEU A 18 -1.72 3.26 21.67
N VAL A 19 -2.13 2.04 22.06
CA VAL A 19 -2.10 1.61 23.48
C VAL A 19 -0.75 1.02 23.90
N ALA A 20 0.15 0.80 22.95
CA ALA A 20 1.54 0.46 23.18
C ALA A 20 2.41 1.10 22.08
N PRO A 21 3.72 1.30 22.32
CA PRO A 21 4.63 1.84 21.30
C PRO A 21 4.86 0.85 20.15
N GLU A 22 5.24 1.39 19.01
CA GLU A 22 5.80 0.68 17.87
C GLU A 22 7.13 -0.01 18.21
N THR A 23 7.48 -1.04 17.43
CA THR A 23 8.78 -1.72 17.52
C THR A 23 9.68 -1.43 16.32
N GLY A 24 9.16 -0.86 15.24
CA GLY A 24 9.92 -0.38 14.08
C GLY A 24 9.01 -0.06 12.90
N PHE A 25 9.55 0.62 11.89
CA PHE A 25 8.84 0.93 10.63
C PHE A 25 9.48 0.26 9.42
N ASP A 26 10.27 -0.79 9.67
CA ASP A 26 10.67 -1.73 8.64
C ASP A 26 9.66 -2.89 8.65
N PRO A 27 8.75 -2.97 7.66
CA PRO A 27 7.69 -3.97 7.64
C PRO A 27 8.22 -5.40 7.49
N GLN A 28 9.48 -5.60 7.10
CA GLN A 28 10.11 -6.92 7.07
C GLN A 28 10.56 -7.37 8.47
N ALA A 29 10.97 -6.43 9.32
CA ALA A 29 11.50 -6.72 10.65
C ALA A 29 10.43 -6.65 11.76
N ALA A 30 9.45 -5.77 11.62
CA ALA A 30 8.39 -5.57 12.61
C ALA A 30 7.33 -6.67 12.55
N SER A 31 6.75 -7.01 13.71
CA SER A 31 5.70 -8.03 13.80
C SER A 31 4.56 -7.69 14.76
N ASP A 32 4.55 -6.47 15.32
CA ASP A 32 3.50 -6.01 16.21
C ASP A 32 2.41 -5.22 15.47
N LEU A 33 1.25 -5.13 16.11
CA LEU A 33 0.05 -4.51 15.55
C LEU A 33 0.20 -2.99 15.38
N TYR A 34 0.91 -2.32 16.28
CA TYR A 34 0.99 -0.86 16.32
C TYR A 34 1.95 -0.33 15.25
N SER A 35 3.06 -1.00 15.03
CA SER A 35 3.92 -0.77 13.85
C SER A 35 3.14 -0.97 12.55
N THR A 36 2.42 -2.09 12.43
CA THR A 36 1.62 -2.40 11.24
C THR A 36 0.54 -1.35 10.94
N TYR A 37 -0.03 -0.71 11.96
CA TYR A 37 -1.01 0.37 11.78
C TYR A 37 -0.42 1.61 11.11
N VAL A 38 0.86 1.89 11.36
CA VAL A 38 1.58 3.01 10.73
C VAL A 38 2.11 2.57 9.36
N ASP A 39 2.74 1.41 9.28
CA ASP A 39 3.37 0.90 8.06
C ASP A 39 2.38 0.80 6.90
N ARG A 40 1.15 0.37 7.13
CA ARG A 40 0.12 0.27 6.08
C ARG A 40 -0.32 1.62 5.49
N GLU A 41 -0.01 2.73 6.17
CA GLU A 41 -0.29 4.09 5.69
C GLU A 41 0.95 4.69 4.98
N ILE A 42 2.12 4.05 5.09
CA ILE A 42 3.38 4.47 4.46
C ILE A 42 3.69 3.60 3.22
N PHE A 43 3.49 2.28 3.31
CA PHE A 43 3.90 1.31 2.31
C PHE A 43 2.70 0.70 1.58
N ASP A 44 2.83 0.60 0.26
CA ASP A 44 1.82 0.02 -0.62
C ASP A 44 2.24 -1.38 -1.13
N PRO A 45 1.56 -2.47 -0.72
CA PRO A 45 1.80 -3.81 -1.26
C PRO A 45 1.22 -3.98 -2.68
N LEU A 46 1.56 -5.09 -3.35
CA LEU A 46 1.00 -5.47 -4.67
C LEU A 46 -0.53 -5.54 -4.66
N TYR A 47 -1.08 -6.10 -3.59
CA TYR A 47 -2.51 -6.36 -3.41
C TYR A 47 -2.96 -5.94 -2.01
N LYS A 48 -4.25 -5.61 -1.88
CA LYS A 48 -4.88 -5.29 -0.59
C LYS A 48 -6.26 -5.91 -0.50
N TYR A 49 -6.89 -5.82 0.67
CA TYR A 49 -8.28 -6.22 0.84
C TYR A 49 -9.23 -5.09 0.47
N ASP A 50 -10.35 -5.45 -0.16
CA ASP A 50 -11.54 -4.61 -0.16
C ASP A 50 -12.19 -4.69 1.23
N TYR A 51 -11.94 -3.67 2.05
CA TYR A 51 -12.40 -3.62 3.44
C TYR A 51 -13.93 -3.58 3.58
N LEU A 52 -14.65 -3.10 2.55
CA LEU A 52 -16.10 -2.99 2.57
C LEU A 52 -16.80 -4.21 1.95
N ALA A 53 -16.11 -4.99 1.12
CA ALA A 53 -16.69 -6.18 0.52
C ALA A 53 -16.99 -7.29 1.54
N ARG A 54 -18.15 -7.94 1.37
CA ARG A 54 -18.51 -9.21 2.01
C ARG A 54 -19.06 -10.17 0.95
N PRO A 55 -18.51 -11.39 0.77
CA PRO A 55 -17.30 -11.93 1.42
C PRO A 55 -16.04 -11.10 1.11
N TYR A 56 -15.01 -11.24 1.94
CA TYR A 56 -13.73 -10.52 1.76
C TYR A 56 -13.11 -10.83 0.40
N LYS A 57 -12.51 -9.82 -0.22
CA LYS A 57 -11.86 -9.93 -1.54
C LYS A 57 -10.48 -9.29 -1.52
N VAL A 58 -9.54 -9.95 -2.19
CA VAL A 58 -8.24 -9.37 -2.54
C VAL A 58 -8.42 -8.58 -3.84
N ILE A 59 -7.89 -7.37 -3.88
CA ILE A 59 -7.92 -6.45 -5.01
C ILE A 59 -6.52 -5.93 -5.31
N ALA A 60 -6.31 -5.47 -6.54
CA ALA A 60 -5.06 -4.85 -6.96
C ALA A 60 -4.79 -3.54 -6.19
N ASN A 61 -3.53 -3.27 -5.86
CA ASN A 61 -3.09 -2.01 -5.27
C ASN A 61 -2.00 -1.34 -6.12
N THR A 62 -0.73 -1.73 -6.01
CA THR A 62 0.33 -1.30 -6.95
C THR A 62 0.42 -2.19 -8.18
N ALA A 63 -0.08 -3.42 -8.11
CA ALA A 63 -0.31 -4.25 -9.29
C ALA A 63 -1.40 -3.62 -10.18
N ALA A 64 -1.31 -3.85 -11.49
CA ALA A 64 -2.29 -3.38 -12.47
C ALA A 64 -3.56 -4.25 -12.49
N ALA A 65 -3.45 -5.51 -12.08
CA ALA A 65 -4.53 -6.49 -12.00
C ALA A 65 -4.14 -7.62 -11.03
N LEU A 66 -5.06 -8.56 -10.77
CA LEU A 66 -4.72 -9.84 -10.14
C LEU A 66 -3.65 -10.60 -10.96
N PRO A 67 -2.87 -11.50 -10.33
CA PRO A 67 -1.77 -12.18 -11.02
C PRO A 67 -2.28 -13.10 -12.14
N ASP A 68 -1.54 -13.15 -13.24
CA ASP A 68 -1.68 -14.20 -14.26
C ASP A 68 -0.92 -15.45 -13.74
N ILE A 69 -1.65 -16.49 -13.34
CA ILE A 69 -1.08 -17.72 -12.73
C ILE A 69 -1.00 -18.82 -13.79
N SER A 70 0.16 -19.48 -13.91
CA SER A 70 0.35 -20.61 -14.81
C SER A 70 -0.54 -21.81 -14.45
N ALA A 71 -0.81 -22.68 -15.42
CA ALA A 71 -1.68 -23.84 -15.23
C ALA A 71 -1.19 -24.82 -14.15
N ASP A 72 0.12 -24.89 -13.91
CA ASP A 72 0.74 -25.68 -12.84
C ASP A 72 0.81 -24.96 -11.49
N GLY A 73 0.43 -23.68 -11.43
CA GLY A 73 0.44 -22.85 -10.22
C GLY A 73 1.83 -22.39 -9.76
N LEU A 74 2.90 -22.69 -10.51
CA LEU A 74 4.29 -22.43 -10.09
C LEU A 74 4.83 -21.08 -10.56
N THR A 75 4.21 -20.46 -11.56
CA THR A 75 4.62 -19.16 -12.09
C THR A 75 3.50 -18.15 -11.95
N TRP A 76 3.82 -17.04 -11.27
CA TRP A 76 2.91 -15.93 -11.03
C TRP A 76 3.45 -14.71 -11.75
N THR A 77 2.77 -14.26 -12.79
CA THR A 77 3.15 -13.05 -13.52
C THR A 77 2.34 -11.87 -12.99
N ILE A 78 3.05 -10.89 -12.44
CA ILE A 78 2.45 -9.70 -11.84
C ILE A 78 2.89 -8.49 -12.65
N LYS A 79 1.92 -7.75 -13.19
CA LYS A 79 2.16 -6.50 -13.91
C LYS A 79 1.98 -5.34 -12.95
N LEU A 80 2.97 -4.47 -12.84
CA LEU A 80 2.86 -3.25 -12.03
C LEU A 80 2.09 -2.16 -12.76
N ARG A 81 1.35 -1.34 -12.01
CA ARG A 81 0.73 -0.13 -12.54
C ARG A 81 1.81 0.94 -12.71
N PRO A 82 1.95 1.55 -13.90
CA PRO A 82 2.89 2.64 -14.12
C PRO A 82 2.45 3.93 -13.39
N GLY A 83 3.37 4.87 -13.24
CA GLY A 83 3.11 6.20 -12.69
C GLY A 83 2.94 6.25 -11.18
N ILE A 84 3.40 5.22 -10.46
CA ILE A 84 3.50 5.23 -9.00
C ILE A 84 4.88 5.73 -8.64
N TYR A 85 4.97 6.76 -7.80
CA TYR A 85 6.23 7.37 -7.39
C TYR A 85 6.39 7.27 -5.89
N PHE A 86 7.62 7.04 -5.45
CA PHE A 86 7.98 7.19 -4.05
C PHE A 86 7.86 8.65 -3.61
N SER A 87 7.65 8.86 -2.32
CA SER A 87 7.80 10.18 -1.69
C SER A 87 9.19 10.76 -1.98
N ASP A 88 9.27 12.08 -2.09
CA ASP A 88 10.55 12.75 -2.33
C ASP A 88 11.54 12.46 -1.19
N ASP A 89 12.73 11.97 -1.55
CA ASP A 89 13.78 11.60 -0.60
C ASP A 89 15.17 12.00 -1.13
N PRO A 90 16.09 12.51 -0.27
CA PRO A 90 17.46 12.82 -0.66
C PRO A 90 18.22 11.67 -1.34
N ALA A 91 17.90 10.41 -1.02
CA ALA A 91 18.49 9.22 -1.65
C ALA A 91 18.29 9.20 -3.17
N PHE A 92 17.22 9.83 -3.67
CA PHE A 92 16.94 9.94 -5.11
C PHE A 92 17.60 11.14 -5.76
N LYS A 93 18.42 11.92 -5.03
CA LYS A 93 19.26 13.01 -5.56
C LYS A 93 18.45 14.03 -6.37
N GLY A 94 17.24 14.36 -5.90
CA GLY A 94 16.35 15.33 -6.53
C GLY A 94 15.61 14.81 -7.78
N SER A 95 15.72 13.52 -8.11
CA SER A 95 14.94 12.90 -9.18
C SER A 95 13.69 12.24 -8.63
N LYS A 96 12.53 12.42 -9.29
CA LYS A 96 11.34 11.62 -8.98
C LYS A 96 11.63 10.16 -9.26
N ARG A 97 11.34 9.29 -8.30
CA ARG A 97 11.61 7.87 -8.41
C ARG A 97 10.33 7.09 -8.62
N GLU A 98 10.16 6.52 -9.81
CA GLU A 98 9.05 5.62 -10.13
C GLU A 98 9.27 4.21 -9.54
N LEU A 99 8.21 3.62 -9.00
CA LEU A 99 8.13 2.22 -8.61
C LEU A 99 8.32 1.31 -9.82
N SER A 100 9.16 0.30 -9.65
CA SER A 100 9.52 -0.67 -10.67
C SER A 100 9.55 -2.09 -10.09
N ALA A 101 9.68 -3.10 -10.95
CA ALA A 101 9.77 -4.48 -10.50
C ALA A 101 11.01 -4.74 -9.62
N ALA A 102 12.09 -3.96 -9.78
CA ALA A 102 13.30 -4.10 -8.98
C ALA A 102 13.06 -3.85 -7.48
N ASP A 103 12.02 -3.09 -7.12
CA ASP A 103 11.72 -2.74 -5.73
C ASP A 103 11.01 -3.85 -4.96
N TYR A 104 10.43 -4.80 -5.69
CA TYR A 104 9.90 -6.02 -5.13
C TYR A 104 10.94 -7.13 -5.09
N VAL A 105 12.06 -6.97 -5.80
CA VAL A 105 13.19 -7.91 -5.79
C VAL A 105 14.16 -7.60 -4.65
N TYR A 106 14.31 -6.33 -4.31
CA TYR A 106 15.10 -5.86 -3.16
C TYR A 106 14.41 -6.23 -1.84
#